data_AF-A0AAV5THE4-F1
#
_entry.id   AF-A0AAV5THE4-F1
#
_cell.length_a   1.000
_cell.length_b   1.000
_cell.length_c   1.000
_cell.angle_alpha   90.00
_cell.angle_beta   90.00
_cell.angle_gamma   90.00
#
_symmetry.space_group_name_H-M   'P 1'
#
loop_
_entity.id
_entity.type
_entity.pdbx_description
1 polymer ?
#
loop_
_entity_poly.entity_id
_entity_poly.type
_entity_poly.pdbx_seq_one_letter_code
_entity_poly.pdbx_strand_id
1 'polypeptide(L)'
;SVFAMRQIASPLAAIITLIGCVLYLLLLLLNKYELRKRHRRVDASSYRLSRTYQLRENVMIIHILGPAFLLCIPAFAFRAVYIFLPETFEFYRSLSVSMFDLWISLL
;
A
#
# COMPACT_ATOMS: atom_id res chain seq x y z
N SER A 1 -22.97 -0.96 -22.20
CA SER A 1 -22.92 -1.57 -20.85
C SER A 1 -21.50 -1.75 -20.32
N VAL A 2 -20.52 -2.21 -21.13
CA VAL A 2 -19.12 -2.45 -20.70
C VAL A 2 -18.37 -1.16 -20.27
N PHE A 3 -18.64 -0.03 -20.91
CA PHE A 3 -18.03 1.27 -20.55
C PHE A 3 -18.49 1.80 -19.17
N ALA A 4 -19.75 1.60 -18.81
CA ALA A 4 -20.28 1.99 -17.50
C ALA A 4 -19.68 1.13 -16.37
N MET A 5 -19.48 -0.17 -16.60
CA MET A 5 -18.78 -1.04 -15.64
C MET A 5 -17.33 -0.60 -15.41
N ARG A 6 -16.60 -0.19 -16.47
CA ARG A 6 -15.23 0.33 -16.34
C ARG A 6 -15.18 1.64 -15.54
N GLN A 7 -16.14 2.54 -15.73
CA GLN A 7 -16.25 3.80 -14.99
C GLN A 7 -16.58 3.62 -13.52
N ILE A 8 -17.27 2.55 -13.12
CA ILE A 8 -17.62 2.27 -11.72
C ILE A 8 -16.54 1.40 -11.05
N ALA A 9 -15.97 0.43 -11.76
CA ALA A 9 -14.92 -0.44 -11.23
C ALA A 9 -13.60 0.31 -10.96
N SER A 10 -13.28 1.33 -11.76
CA SER A 10 -12.12 2.19 -11.62
C SER A 10 -12.05 2.95 -10.26
N PRO A 11 -13.06 3.76 -9.89
CA PRO A 11 -13.07 4.48 -8.62
C PRO A 11 -13.21 3.54 -7.43
N LEU A 12 -13.94 2.42 -7.57
CA LEU A 12 -14.02 1.41 -6.51
C LEU A 12 -12.65 0.78 -6.24
N ALA A 13 -11.91 0.42 -7.28
CA ALA A 13 -10.55 -0.09 -7.12
C ALA A 13 -9.63 0.93 -6.45
N ALA A 14 -9.74 2.22 -6.83
CA ALA A 14 -8.98 3.30 -6.21
C ALA A 14 -9.33 3.50 -4.73
N ILE A 15 -10.62 3.40 -4.36
CA ILE A 15 -11.05 3.53 -2.96
C ILE A 15 -10.54 2.33 -2.13
N ILE A 16 -10.67 1.11 -2.65
CA ILE A 16 -10.21 -0.11 -1.96
C ILE A 16 -8.71 -0.06 -1.73
N THR A 17 -7.93 0.37 -2.73
CA THR A 17 -6.48 0.48 -2.58
C THR A 17 -6.10 1.59 -1.60
N LEU A 18 -6.76 2.75 -1.64
CA LEU A 18 -6.49 3.85 -0.72
C LEU A 18 -6.81 3.47 0.74
N ILE A 19 -7.91 2.75 0.97
CA ILE A 19 -8.23 2.15 2.28
C ILE A 19 -7.14 1.15 2.69
N GLY A 20 -6.70 0.28 1.78
CA GLY A 20 -5.61 -0.66 2.04
C GLY A 20 -4.31 0.04 2.43
N CYS A 21 -3.95 1.13 1.76
CA CYS A 21 -2.78 1.94 2.08
C CYS A 21 -2.87 2.57 3.47
N VAL A 22 -4.03 3.13 3.81
CA VAL A 22 -4.26 3.76 5.13
C VAL A 22 -4.21 2.70 6.24
N LEU A 23 -4.84 1.55 6.04
CA LEU A 23 -4.79 0.43 6.99
C LEU A 23 -3.36 -0.08 7.19
N TYR A 24 -2.59 -0.21 6.12
CA TYR A 24 -1.20 -0.63 6.18
C TYR A 24 -0.34 0.39 6.95
N LEU A 25 -0.48 1.68 6.66
CA LEU A 25 0.22 2.75 7.38
C LEU A 25 -0.16 2.78 8.86
N LEU A 26 -1.44 2.62 9.20
CA LEU A 26 -1.90 2.55 10.59
C LEU A 26 -1.31 1.36 11.32
N LEU A 27 -1.31 0.18 10.70
CA LEU A 27 -0.66 -1.03 11.26
C LEU A 27 0.83 -0.81 11.48
N LEU A 28 1.53 -0.20 10.53
CA LEU A 28 2.95 0.15 10.64
C LEU A 28 3.21 1.09 11.82
N LEU A 29 2.41 2.15 11.95
CA LEU A 29 2.54 3.15 13.02
C LEU A 29 2.23 2.54 14.39
N LEU A 30 1.16 1.76 14.51
CA LEU A 30 0.78 1.06 15.74
C LEU A 30 1.87 0.06 16.16
N ASN A 31 2.39 -0.74 15.23
CA ASN A 31 3.47 -1.69 15.52
C ASN A 31 4.75 -0.95 15.96
N LYS A 32 5.14 0.14 15.28
CA LYS A 32 6.29 0.96 15.71
C LYS A 32 6.07 1.65 17.05
N TYR A 33 4.84 2.07 17.37
CA TYR A 33 4.50 2.70 18.64
C TYR A 33 4.57 1.69 19.80
N GLU A 34 3.96 0.52 19.64
CA GLU A 34 4.00 -0.56 20.64
C GLU A 34 5.43 -1.07 20.87
N LEU A 35 6.25 -1.15 19.81
CA LEU A 35 7.67 -1.51 19.93
C LEU A 35 8.44 -0.49 20.80
N ARG A 36 8.26 0.81 20.53
CA ARG A 36 8.91 1.90 21.29
C ARG A 36 8.43 1.97 22.74
N LYS A 37 7.12 1.78 22.97
CA LYS A 37 6.52 1.76 24.32
C LYS A 37 7.05 0.59 25.16
N ARG A 38 7.31 -0.56 24.54
CA ARG A 38 7.89 -1.74 25.22
C ARG A 38 9.38 -1.58 25.51
N HIS A 39 10.16 -0.97 24.62
CA HIS A 39 11.56 -0.68 24.89
C HIS A 39 11.75 0.21 26.13
N ARG A 40 10.75 1.03 26.46
CA ARG A 40 10.71 1.86 27.67
C ARG A 40 10.23 1.14 28.95
N ARG A 41 9.59 -0.02 28.87
CA ARG A 41 9.00 -0.74 30.03
C ARG A 41 9.62 -2.13 30.16
N VAL A 42 10.81 -2.17 30.78
CA VAL A 42 11.66 -3.36 30.92
C VAL A 42 11.05 -4.45 31.82
N ASP A 43 10.10 -4.13 32.71
CA ASP A 43 9.54 -5.11 33.64
C ASP A 43 8.13 -5.60 33.26
N ALA A 44 8.02 -6.90 32.95
CA ALA A 44 6.97 -7.81 33.43
C ALA A 44 7.10 -9.19 32.73
N SER A 45 7.30 -10.20 33.56
CA SER A 45 7.65 -11.60 33.30
C SER A 45 6.58 -12.40 32.52
N SER A 46 7.07 -13.40 31.77
CA SER A 46 6.39 -14.56 31.15
C SER A 46 5.21 -14.34 30.17
N TYR A 47 4.11 -13.65 30.53
CA TYR A 47 2.92 -13.52 29.65
C TYR A 47 3.18 -12.63 28.41
N ARG A 48 4.28 -11.86 28.42
CA ARG A 48 4.67 -10.97 27.31
C ARG A 48 5.47 -11.67 26.21
N LEU A 49 6.08 -12.84 26.47
CA LEU A 49 7.03 -13.47 25.55
C LEU A 49 6.36 -13.81 24.20
N SER A 50 5.21 -14.49 24.25
CA SER A 50 4.41 -14.84 23.07
C SER A 50 4.01 -13.61 22.25
N ARG A 51 3.61 -12.52 22.93
CA ARG A 51 3.21 -11.27 22.28
C ARG A 51 4.40 -10.50 21.70
N THR A 52 5.61 -10.63 22.27
CA THR A 52 6.84 -10.10 21.66
C THR A 52 7.26 -10.88 20.41
N TYR A 53 7.07 -12.21 20.37
CA TYR A 53 7.30 -12.99 19.16
C TYR A 53 6.34 -12.58 18.04
N GLN A 54 5.04 -12.46 18.34
CA GLN A 54 4.05 -11.96 17.37
C GLN A 54 4.37 -10.54 16.86
N LEU A 55 4.81 -9.64 17.75
CA LEU A 55 5.15 -8.28 17.34
C LEU A 55 6.43 -8.26 16.48
N ARG A 56 7.42 -9.12 16.79
CA ARG A 56 8.66 -9.23 16.03
C ARG A 56 8.41 -9.86 14.65
N GLU A 57 7.52 -10.85 14.58
CA GLU A 57 7.05 -11.45 13.34
C GLU A 57 6.28 -10.43 12.49
N ASN A 58 5.36 -9.66 13.08
CA ASN A 58 4.66 -8.59 12.37
C ASN A 58 5.62 -7.51 11.84
N VAL A 59 6.64 -7.13 12.61
CA VAL A 59 7.67 -6.18 12.14
C VAL A 59 8.51 -6.78 11.02
N MET A 60 8.84 -8.07 11.09
CA MET A 60 9.57 -8.78 10.03
C MET A 60 8.74 -8.88 8.75
N ILE A 61 7.47 -9.26 8.86
CA ILE A 61 6.50 -9.28 7.76
C ILE A 61 6.41 -7.89 7.13
N ILE A 62 6.28 -6.84 7.94
CA ILE A 62 6.26 -5.45 7.46
C ILE A 62 7.59 -5.04 6.81
N HIS A 63 8.73 -5.55 7.28
CA HIS A 63 10.03 -5.26 6.66
C HIS A 63 10.17 -5.91 5.28
N ILE A 64 9.51 -7.07 5.09
CA ILE A 64 9.47 -7.79 3.82
C ILE A 64 8.41 -7.20 2.89
N LEU A 65 7.24 -6.84 3.41
CA LEU A 65 6.14 -6.22 2.64
C LEU A 65 6.39 -4.74 2.35
N GLY A 66 7.15 -4.03 3.18
CA GLY A 66 7.41 -2.60 3.04
C GLY A 66 8.04 -2.22 1.70
N PRO A 67 9.12 -2.89 1.26
CA PRO A 67 9.72 -2.69 -0.06
C PRO A 67 8.72 -3.01 -1.18
N ALA A 68 7.98 -4.11 -1.08
CA ALA A 68 6.98 -4.50 -2.08
C ALA A 68 5.87 -3.43 -2.20
N PHE A 69 5.42 -2.90 -1.06
CA PHE A 69 4.43 -1.82 -1.04
C PHE A 69 4.99 -0.54 -1.69
N LEU A 70 6.24 -0.18 -1.41
CA LEU A 70 6.90 0.99 -1.98
C LEU A 70 7.10 0.87 -3.50
N LEU A 71 7.48 -0.32 -3.96
CA LEU A 71 7.68 -0.65 -5.38
C LEU A 71 6.37 -0.61 -6.18
N CYS A 72 5.22 -0.85 -5.53
CA CYS A 72 3.93 -0.73 -6.19
C CYS A 72 3.43 0.72 -6.30
N ILE A 73 3.96 1.68 -5.53
CA ILE A 73 3.50 3.09 -5.54
C ILE A 73 3.53 3.71 -6.95
N PRO A 74 4.61 3.56 -7.75
CA PRO A 74 4.65 4.16 -9.09
C PRO A 74 3.61 3.56 -10.04
N ALA A 75 3.37 2.24 -9.97
CA ALA A 75 2.30 1.59 -10.72
C ALA A 75 0.93 2.20 -10.39
N PHE A 76 0.66 2.43 -9.11
CA PHE A 76 -0.58 3.09 -8.68
C PHE A 76 -0.65 4.56 -9.09
N ALA A 77 0.46 5.28 -9.07
CA ALA A 77 0.53 6.67 -9.50
C ALA A 77 0.20 6.82 -10.99
N PHE A 78 0.82 5.99 -11.86
CA PHE A 78 0.51 6.00 -13.29
C PHE A 78 -0.96 5.64 -13.57
N ARG A 79 -1.51 4.68 -12.83
CA ARG A 79 -2.92 4.31 -12.94
C ARG A 79 -3.85 5.44 -12.49
N ALA A 80 -3.51 6.17 -11.44
CA ALA A 80 -4.27 7.33 -10.98
C ALA A 80 -4.24 8.46 -12.02
N VAL A 81 -3.07 8.75 -12.61
CA VAL A 81 -2.92 9.74 -13.68
C VAL A 81 -3.84 9.41 -14.86
N TYR A 82 -3.91 8.15 -15.29
CA TYR A 82 -4.82 7.73 -16.36
C TYR A 82 -6.30 8.00 -16.04
N ILE A 83 -6.70 7.83 -14.78
CA ILE A 83 -8.10 7.97 -14.34
C ILE A 83 -8.50 9.44 -14.16
N PHE A 84 -7.62 10.26 -13.58
CA PHE A 84 -7.92 11.65 -13.27
C PHE A 84 -7.68 12.61 -14.44
N LEU A 85 -6.95 12.19 -15.49
CA LEU A 85 -6.76 13.03 -16.67
C LEU A 85 -8.03 13.09 -17.54
N PRO A 86 -8.50 14.30 -17.91
CA PRO A 86 -9.59 14.47 -18.85
C PRO A 86 -9.19 13.99 -20.25
N GLU A 87 -10.18 13.56 -21.04
CA GLU A 87 -9.95 12.92 -22.35
C GLU A 87 -9.28 13.83 -23.38
N THR A 88 -9.24 15.14 -23.11
CA THR A 88 -8.53 16.14 -23.93
C THR A 88 -7.02 15.93 -23.96
N PHE A 89 -6.44 15.13 -23.04
CA PHE A 89 -5.01 14.85 -22.95
C PHE A 89 -4.68 13.40 -23.34
N GLU A 90 -5.06 12.98 -24.56
CA GLU A 90 -4.87 11.61 -25.05
C GLU A 90 -3.40 11.13 -25.00
N PHE A 91 -2.45 12.02 -25.30
CA PHE A 91 -1.02 11.72 -25.23
C PHE A 91 -0.59 11.30 -23.83
N TYR A 92 -0.97 12.07 -22.80
CA TYR A 92 -0.59 11.80 -21.41
C TYR A 92 -1.34 10.59 -20.84
N ARG A 93 -2.58 10.30 -21.29
CA ARG A 93 -3.28 9.04 -20.96
C ARG A 93 -2.56 7.84 -21.56
N SER A 94 -2.16 7.91 -22.83
CA SER A 94 -1.47 6.82 -23.51
C SER A 94 -0.07 6.59 -22.93
N LEU A 95 0.62 7.67 -22.57
CA LEU A 95 1.91 7.63 -21.88
C LEU A 95 1.80 6.99 -20.49
N SER A 96 0.78 7.35 -19.70
CA SER A 96 0.60 6.77 -18.35
C SER A 96 0.26 5.28 -18.39
N VAL A 97 -0.51 4.80 -19.39
CA VAL A 97 -0.72 3.36 -19.60
C VAL A 97 0.57 2.66 -20.00
N SER A 98 1.35 3.24 -20.91
CA SER A 98 2.62 2.67 -21.36
C SER A 98 3.65 2.61 -20.21
N MET A 99 3.70 3.64 -19.36
CA MET A 99 4.56 3.66 -18.17
C MET A 99 4.09 2.68 -17.09
N PHE A 100 2.77 2.45 -16.96
CA PHE A 100 2.25 1.41 -16.10
C PHE A 100 2.68 0.01 -16.57
N ASP A 101 2.51 -0.30 -17.85
CA ASP A 101 2.92 -1.59 -18.42
C ASP A 101 4.44 -1.80 -18.34
N LEU A 102 5.23 -0.76 -18.62
CA LEU A 102 6.69 -0.81 -18.48
C LEU A 102 7.10 -1.05 -17.02
N TRP A 103 6.46 -0.37 -16.07
CA TRP A 103 6.77 -0.54 -14.65
C TRP A 103 6.41 -1.94 -14.14
N ILE A 104 5.25 -2.48 -14.54
CA ILE A 104 4.86 -3.86 -14.21
C ILE A 104 5.78 -4.87 -14.88
N SER A 105 6.23 -4.63 -16.11
CA SER A 105 7.15 -5.53 -16.82
C SER A 105 8.56 -5.55 -16.22
N LEU A 106 8.95 -4.50 -15.50
CA LEU A 106 10.27 -4.35 -14.90
C LEU A 106 10.32 -4.88 -13.45
N LEU A 107 9.15 -5.01 -12.82
CA LEU A 107 8.94 -5.58 -11.49
C LEU A 107 8.98 -7.12 -11.51
#